data_AF-A0A2D9NI82-F1
#
_entry.id   AF-A0A2D9NI82-F1
#
_cell.length_a   1.000
_cell.length_b   1.000
_cell.length_c   1.000
_cell.angle_alpha   90.00
_cell.angle_beta   90.00
_cell.angle_gamma   90.00
#
_symmetry.space_group_name_H-M   'P 1'
#
loop_
_entity.id
_entity.type
_entity.pdbx_description
1 polymer ?
#
loop_
_entity_poly.entity_id
_entity_poly.type
_entity_poly.pdbx_seq_one_letter_code
_entity_poly.pdbx_strand_id
1 'polypeptide(L)'
;MDNLPTTWEDWIANFEQWQDRVGFDKTWLGDFDLSIQFDWDRAGDTIEFGDYEGRAKWERSLQVPHQSMRDALITMITVQGDTEFASVEQQKHLLATAPTDYDRYAAARIMAEEQRHGWQMAYLLMTYFGQQGRREAQKLLERNAQDGDRLLGAFNRPMPHWLDFFCYTMFVDRDGKFQLGMLSTSAFKPLAASMGPMLKEESFHLGTGSNGLRRIIKAGVIPLDLLQRYINKWVSTAHDLFGVDASSSAHWAYVWGIKGRWDERKKLESGVGVDKETLNEEARGHYHEEIDREVEKLNKYLPEGAQKLYVPHENFNRDIGVAKKQKFNTDGSKFEGSDEEWEKYIYNILPTKEDEELLKQLFKEEWIANKPMSTRQIESGIGATA
;
A
#
# COMPACT_ATOMS: atom_id res chain seq x y z
N MET A 1 -19.05 23.26 -4.85
CA MET A 1 -18.49 22.18 -5.71
C MET A 1 -18.78 22.61 -7.13
N ASP A 2 -18.00 23.56 -7.62
CA ASP A 2 -18.16 24.07 -8.98
C ASP A 2 -17.49 23.08 -9.94
N ASN A 3 -18.27 22.61 -10.92
CA ASN A 3 -17.90 21.75 -12.06
C ASN A 3 -17.14 20.45 -11.76
N LEU A 4 -17.90 19.38 -11.44
CA LEU A 4 -17.39 18.01 -11.56
C LEU A 4 -16.90 17.75 -12.99
N PRO A 5 -15.80 17.00 -13.19
CA PRO A 5 -15.30 16.68 -14.52
C PRO A 5 -16.38 15.93 -15.30
N THR A 6 -16.70 16.36 -16.53
CA THR A 6 -17.78 15.77 -17.32
C THR A 6 -17.29 14.69 -18.26
N THR A 7 -16.05 14.82 -18.73
CA THR A 7 -15.33 13.89 -19.60
C THR A 7 -14.09 13.32 -18.89
N TRP A 8 -13.44 12.34 -19.52
CA TRP A 8 -12.17 11.83 -19.00
C TRP A 8 -11.05 12.87 -19.15
N GLU A 9 -11.06 13.62 -20.24
CA GLU A 9 -10.15 14.72 -20.52
C GLU A 9 -10.26 15.85 -19.48
N ASP A 10 -11.48 16.15 -19.02
CA ASP A 10 -11.69 17.10 -17.91
C ASP A 10 -11.02 16.61 -16.62
N TRP A 11 -11.12 15.30 -16.33
CA TRP A 11 -10.49 14.73 -15.14
C TRP A 11 -8.96 14.71 -15.27
N ILE A 12 -8.41 14.43 -16.46
CA ILE A 12 -6.97 14.52 -16.73
C ILE A 12 -6.46 15.94 -16.44
N ALA A 13 -7.18 16.97 -16.91
CA ALA A 13 -6.81 18.36 -16.62
C ALA A 13 -6.82 18.68 -15.11
N ASN A 14 -7.74 18.07 -14.34
CA ASN A 14 -7.77 18.19 -12.89
C ASN A 14 -6.61 17.43 -12.22
N PHE A 15 -6.22 16.28 -12.76
CA PHE A 15 -5.07 15.52 -12.28
C PHE A 15 -3.76 16.27 -12.50
N GLU A 16 -3.57 16.90 -13.66
CA GLU A 16 -2.39 17.74 -13.92
C GLU A 16 -2.29 18.93 -12.94
N GLN A 17 -3.43 19.53 -12.59
CA GLN A 17 -3.51 20.56 -11.55
C GLN A 17 -3.21 20.01 -10.16
N TRP A 18 -3.61 18.76 -9.87
CA TRP A 18 -3.22 18.09 -8.63
C TRP A 18 -1.70 17.90 -8.57
N GLN A 19 -1.06 17.41 -9.64
CA GLN A 19 0.40 17.29 -9.71
C GLN A 19 1.09 18.63 -9.41
N ASP A 20 0.61 19.72 -10.03
CA ASP A 20 1.15 21.06 -9.79
C ASP A 20 0.94 21.51 -8.32
N ARG A 21 -0.26 21.27 -7.76
CA ARG A 21 -0.60 21.63 -6.38
C ARG A 21 0.24 20.87 -5.36
N VAL A 22 0.43 19.57 -5.57
CA VAL A 22 1.29 18.78 -4.69
C VAL A 22 2.76 19.00 -5.02
N GLY A 23 3.13 19.78 -6.03
CA GLY A 23 4.52 20.04 -6.39
C GLY A 23 5.25 18.77 -6.85
N PHE A 24 4.59 17.98 -7.68
CA PHE A 24 5.19 16.89 -8.44
C PHE A 24 5.58 17.42 -9.83
N ASP A 25 6.87 17.49 -10.14
CA ASP A 25 7.31 17.94 -11.47
C ASP A 25 7.10 16.80 -12.48
N LYS A 26 6.27 17.05 -13.48
CA LYS A 26 5.91 16.09 -14.53
C LYS A 26 7.12 15.57 -15.31
N THR A 27 8.23 16.31 -15.36
CA THR A 27 9.47 15.84 -15.99
C THR A 27 10.09 14.63 -15.29
N TRP A 28 9.77 14.40 -14.00
CA TRP A 28 10.22 13.22 -13.26
C TRP A 28 9.66 11.91 -13.80
N LEU A 29 8.57 11.95 -14.59
CA LEU A 29 8.01 10.77 -15.24
C LEU A 29 8.91 10.21 -16.34
N GLY A 30 9.84 11.01 -16.90
CA GLY A 30 10.69 10.55 -17.99
C GLY A 30 9.87 9.99 -19.17
N ASP A 31 10.13 8.74 -19.54
CA ASP A 31 9.41 7.99 -20.59
C ASP A 31 8.20 7.19 -20.08
N PHE A 32 7.82 7.34 -18.80
CA PHE A 32 6.74 6.56 -18.20
C PHE A 32 5.38 6.90 -18.82
N ASP A 33 4.61 5.86 -19.18
CA ASP A 33 3.31 5.98 -19.83
C ASP A 33 2.15 5.79 -18.83
N LEU A 34 1.35 6.84 -18.63
CA LEU A 34 0.15 6.83 -17.78
C LEU A 34 -1.06 6.21 -18.50
N SER A 35 -0.90 4.99 -19.02
CA SER A 35 -1.96 4.28 -19.74
C SER A 35 -2.88 3.45 -18.82
N ILE A 36 -4.15 3.38 -19.23
CA ILE A 36 -5.15 2.45 -18.68
C ILE A 36 -4.82 1.04 -19.16
N GLN A 37 -4.74 0.10 -18.22
CA GLN A 37 -4.34 -1.28 -18.50
C GLN A 37 -5.34 -2.26 -17.90
N PHE A 38 -5.68 -3.27 -18.70
CA PHE A 38 -6.58 -4.35 -18.30
C PHE A 38 -5.96 -5.70 -18.68
N ASP A 39 -6.12 -6.67 -17.79
CA ASP A 39 -5.87 -8.10 -18.02
C ASP A 39 -7.22 -8.84 -18.01
N TRP A 40 -7.94 -8.73 -19.12
CA TRP A 40 -9.28 -9.31 -19.28
C TRP A 40 -9.26 -10.84 -19.20
N ASP A 41 -8.19 -11.46 -19.71
CA ASP A 41 -8.02 -12.91 -19.69
C ASP A 41 -7.92 -13.42 -18.25
N ARG A 42 -7.11 -12.76 -17.40
CA ARG A 42 -6.99 -13.12 -15.98
C ARG A 42 -8.28 -12.85 -15.19
N ALA A 43 -9.04 -11.83 -15.56
CA ALA A 43 -10.30 -11.49 -14.89
C ALA A 43 -11.36 -12.58 -15.06
N GLY A 44 -11.36 -13.25 -16.22
CA GLY A 44 -12.33 -14.27 -16.59
C GLY A 44 -13.75 -13.72 -16.78
N ASP A 45 -14.67 -14.61 -17.16
CA ASP A 45 -16.05 -14.25 -17.51
C ASP A 45 -17.09 -14.71 -16.50
N THR A 46 -16.73 -15.57 -15.55
CA THR A 46 -17.65 -16.18 -14.58
C THR A 46 -17.34 -15.71 -13.16
N ILE A 47 -18.37 -15.41 -12.37
CA ILE A 47 -18.25 -15.08 -10.95
C ILE A 47 -17.83 -16.33 -10.18
N GLU A 48 -16.76 -16.20 -9.41
CA GLU A 48 -16.01 -17.34 -8.85
C GLU A 48 -16.43 -17.72 -7.43
N PHE A 49 -17.13 -16.83 -6.70
CA PHE A 49 -17.53 -17.04 -5.30
C PHE A 49 -18.75 -16.18 -4.93
N GLY A 50 -19.32 -16.44 -3.75
CA GLY A 50 -20.47 -15.72 -3.21
C GLY A 50 -21.80 -16.16 -3.82
N ASP A 51 -22.88 -15.45 -3.50
CA ASP A 51 -24.26 -15.85 -3.86
C ASP A 51 -24.55 -15.77 -5.37
N TYR A 52 -23.64 -15.15 -6.12
CA TYR A 52 -23.71 -14.99 -7.58
C TYR A 52 -22.75 -15.92 -8.33
N GLU A 53 -22.08 -16.85 -7.65
CA GLU A 53 -21.18 -17.84 -8.25
C GLU A 53 -21.83 -18.54 -9.46
N GLY A 54 -21.02 -18.78 -10.50
CA GLY A 54 -21.45 -19.46 -11.72
C GLY A 54 -22.19 -18.57 -12.72
N ARG A 55 -22.51 -17.33 -12.36
CA ARG A 55 -23.09 -16.34 -13.29
C ARG A 55 -22.00 -15.60 -14.06
N ALA A 56 -22.37 -14.93 -15.15
CA ALA A 56 -21.47 -14.05 -15.87
C ALA A 56 -21.05 -12.85 -14.99
N LYS A 57 -19.76 -12.46 -15.07
CA LYS A 57 -19.26 -11.23 -14.42
C LYS A 57 -19.95 -9.99 -15.01
N TRP A 58 -20.08 -8.96 -14.18
CA TRP A 58 -20.66 -7.68 -14.57
C TRP A 58 -19.63 -6.83 -15.31
N GLU A 59 -19.94 -6.44 -16.53
CA GLU A 59 -19.14 -5.53 -17.37
C GLU A 59 -19.58 -4.07 -17.22
N ARG A 60 -20.80 -3.82 -16.73
CA ARG A 60 -21.35 -2.49 -16.51
C ARG A 60 -22.02 -2.41 -15.15
N SER A 61 -21.99 -1.24 -14.52
CA SER A 61 -22.64 -1.00 -13.21
C SER A 61 -24.14 -1.30 -13.23
N LEU A 62 -24.83 -1.12 -14.35
CA LEU A 62 -26.26 -1.46 -14.50
C LEU A 62 -26.56 -2.96 -14.40
N GLN A 63 -25.56 -3.83 -14.58
CA GLN A 63 -25.72 -5.28 -14.39
C GLN A 63 -25.57 -5.69 -12.92
N VAL A 64 -25.03 -4.81 -12.06
CA VAL A 64 -24.90 -5.04 -10.62
C VAL A 64 -26.30 -4.90 -9.98
N PRO A 65 -26.87 -5.96 -9.38
CA PRO A 65 -28.31 -6.01 -9.05
C PRO A 65 -28.80 -4.96 -8.06
N HIS A 66 -28.05 -4.69 -6.99
CA HIS A 66 -28.49 -3.82 -5.89
C HIS A 66 -27.65 -2.54 -5.79
N GLN A 67 -28.28 -1.45 -5.35
CA GLN A 67 -27.58 -0.17 -5.13
C GLN A 67 -26.47 -0.30 -4.09
N SER A 68 -26.70 -1.04 -2.99
CA SER A 68 -25.69 -1.30 -1.96
C SER A 68 -24.43 -1.99 -2.51
N MET A 69 -24.57 -2.87 -3.50
CA MET A 69 -23.44 -3.53 -4.15
C MET A 69 -22.66 -2.55 -5.04
N ARG A 70 -23.37 -1.65 -5.75
CA ARG A 70 -22.73 -0.57 -6.52
C ARG A 70 -21.99 0.39 -5.61
N ASP A 71 -22.59 0.77 -4.48
CA ASP A 71 -21.96 1.64 -3.49
C ASP A 71 -20.73 0.98 -2.86
N ALA A 72 -20.77 -0.33 -2.61
CA ALA A 72 -19.62 -1.10 -2.15
C ALA A 72 -18.49 -1.14 -3.19
N LEU A 73 -18.80 -1.33 -4.47
CA LEU A 73 -17.80 -1.23 -5.55
C LEU A 73 -17.17 0.15 -5.62
N ILE A 74 -17.99 1.22 -5.58
CA ILE A 74 -17.49 2.61 -5.56
C ILE A 74 -16.58 2.80 -4.35
N THR A 75 -16.99 2.34 -3.17
CA THR A 75 -16.19 2.48 -1.94
C THR A 75 -14.84 1.78 -2.07
N MET A 76 -14.81 0.54 -2.56
CA MET A 76 -13.56 -0.21 -2.73
C MET A 76 -12.62 0.46 -3.75
N ILE A 77 -13.17 0.91 -4.88
CA ILE A 77 -12.39 1.63 -5.91
C ILE A 77 -11.87 2.96 -5.38
N THR A 78 -12.68 3.71 -4.64
CA THR A 78 -12.30 4.99 -4.06
C THR A 78 -11.22 4.82 -3.00
N VAL A 79 -11.35 3.82 -2.11
CA VAL A 79 -10.34 3.57 -1.08
C VAL A 79 -9.02 3.16 -1.71
N GLN A 80 -9.03 2.23 -2.69
CA GLN A 80 -7.81 1.88 -3.44
C GLN A 80 -7.22 3.09 -4.15
N GLY A 81 -8.02 3.86 -4.91
CA GLY A 81 -7.50 5.02 -5.62
C GLY A 81 -6.97 6.13 -4.69
N ASP A 82 -7.45 6.20 -3.45
CA ASP A 82 -7.02 7.20 -2.48
C ASP A 82 -5.63 6.93 -1.93
N THR A 83 -5.27 5.64 -1.77
CA THR A 83 -3.94 5.25 -1.29
C THR A 83 -2.84 5.65 -2.27
N GLU A 84 -3.12 5.57 -3.56
CA GLU A 84 -2.09 5.75 -4.59
C GLU A 84 -1.68 7.23 -4.73
N PHE A 85 -2.63 8.15 -4.63
CA PHE A 85 -2.29 9.58 -4.60
C PHE A 85 -1.68 10.00 -3.27
N ALA A 86 -2.09 9.37 -2.17
CA ALA A 86 -1.54 9.66 -0.85
C ALA A 86 -0.07 9.25 -0.73
N SER A 87 0.31 8.09 -1.29
CA SER A 87 1.69 7.60 -1.26
C SER A 87 2.63 8.60 -1.96
N VAL A 88 2.22 9.15 -3.11
CA VAL A 88 2.97 10.20 -3.83
C VAL A 88 3.13 11.46 -2.98
N GLU A 89 2.06 11.93 -2.34
CA GLU A 89 2.08 13.11 -1.48
C GLU A 89 3.00 12.95 -0.27
N GLN A 90 2.99 11.76 0.34
CA GLN A 90 3.86 11.42 1.46
C GLN A 90 5.33 11.43 1.05
N GLN A 91 5.65 10.99 -0.17
CA GLN A 91 7.02 10.55 -0.51
C GLN A 91 7.77 11.48 -1.47
N LYS A 92 7.10 12.30 -2.29
CA LYS A 92 7.74 13.11 -3.36
C LYS A 92 8.96 13.92 -2.92
N HIS A 93 8.94 14.44 -1.69
CA HIS A 93 9.99 15.30 -1.16
C HIS A 93 11.32 14.56 -0.96
N LEU A 94 11.28 13.22 -0.88
CA LEU A 94 12.45 12.37 -0.73
C LEU A 94 13.36 12.37 -1.96
N LEU A 95 12.83 12.69 -3.15
CA LEU A 95 13.63 12.73 -4.38
C LEU A 95 14.82 13.70 -4.27
N ALA A 96 14.61 14.84 -3.59
CA ALA A 96 15.63 15.86 -3.35
C ALA A 96 16.76 15.41 -2.40
N THR A 97 16.53 14.35 -1.61
CA THR A 97 17.48 13.82 -0.63
C THR A 97 17.88 12.38 -0.94
N ALA A 98 17.67 11.92 -2.18
CA ALA A 98 17.98 10.56 -2.60
C ALA A 98 19.43 10.19 -2.30
N PRO A 99 19.69 9.05 -1.63
CA PRO A 99 21.05 8.67 -1.25
C PRO A 99 21.91 8.25 -2.47
N THR A 100 21.28 7.81 -3.55
CA THR A 100 21.93 7.51 -4.83
C THR A 100 20.98 7.83 -6.00
N ASP A 101 21.53 7.96 -7.21
CA ASP A 101 20.72 8.13 -8.42
C ASP A 101 19.79 6.93 -8.67
N TYR A 102 20.24 5.71 -8.33
CA TYR A 102 19.39 4.52 -8.41
C TYR A 102 18.17 4.63 -7.48
N ASP A 103 18.36 5.15 -6.27
CA ASP A 103 17.29 5.32 -5.30
C ASP A 103 16.31 6.40 -5.77
N ARG A 104 16.81 7.51 -6.32
CA ARG A 104 15.98 8.55 -6.95
C ARG A 104 15.13 7.98 -8.09
N TYR A 105 15.75 7.22 -9.00
CA TYR A 105 15.05 6.52 -10.08
C TYR A 105 13.96 5.59 -9.53
N ALA A 106 14.29 4.77 -8.53
CA ALA A 106 13.36 3.78 -7.99
C ALA A 106 12.15 4.45 -7.34
N ALA A 107 12.37 5.48 -6.52
CA ALA A 107 11.28 6.23 -5.90
C ALA A 107 10.43 7.00 -6.92
N ALA A 108 11.05 7.66 -7.91
CA ALA A 108 10.32 8.34 -8.97
C ALA A 108 9.49 7.37 -9.82
N ARG A 109 10.02 6.17 -10.09
CA ARG A 109 9.27 5.11 -10.78
C ARG A 109 8.08 4.63 -9.96
N ILE A 110 8.26 4.36 -8.66
CA ILE A 110 7.15 3.98 -7.78
C ILE A 110 6.07 5.07 -7.82
N MET A 111 6.44 6.34 -7.62
CA MET A 111 5.47 7.44 -7.69
C MET A 111 4.76 7.56 -9.04
N ALA A 112 5.42 7.19 -10.15
CA ALA A 112 4.78 7.15 -11.47
C ALA A 112 3.78 5.98 -11.59
N GLU A 113 4.15 4.80 -11.10
CA GLU A 113 3.31 3.60 -11.04
C GLU A 113 2.09 3.84 -10.13
N GLU A 114 2.28 4.41 -8.94
CA GLU A 114 1.22 4.83 -8.01
C GLU A 114 0.25 5.84 -8.65
N GLN A 115 0.76 6.86 -9.36
CA GLN A 115 -0.11 7.77 -10.11
C GLN A 115 -0.92 7.03 -11.18
N ARG A 116 -0.34 6.03 -11.86
CA ARG A 116 -1.05 5.21 -12.84
C ARG A 116 -2.12 4.34 -12.19
N HIS A 117 -1.90 3.84 -10.97
CA HIS A 117 -2.90 3.07 -10.20
C HIS A 117 -4.09 3.97 -9.82
N GLY A 118 -3.81 5.17 -9.29
CA GLY A 118 -4.85 6.15 -8.96
C GLY A 118 -5.63 6.59 -10.20
N TRP A 119 -4.94 6.79 -11.31
CA TRP A 119 -5.49 7.09 -12.64
C TRP A 119 -6.38 5.94 -13.16
N GLN A 120 -5.97 4.68 -12.98
CA GLN A 120 -6.77 3.50 -13.31
C GLN A 120 -8.06 3.41 -12.47
N MET A 121 -8.00 3.70 -11.16
CA MET A 121 -9.18 3.73 -10.29
C MET A 121 -10.13 4.88 -10.64
N ALA A 122 -9.58 6.07 -10.89
CA ALA A 122 -10.37 7.21 -11.36
C ALA A 122 -11.07 6.93 -12.70
N TYR A 123 -10.39 6.25 -13.63
CA TYR A 123 -10.99 5.82 -14.89
C TYR A 123 -12.18 4.88 -14.67
N LEU A 124 -12.07 3.92 -13.75
CA LEU A 124 -13.19 3.04 -13.41
C LEU A 124 -14.39 3.83 -12.87
N LEU A 125 -14.14 4.77 -11.97
CA LEU A 125 -15.17 5.64 -11.39
C LEU A 125 -15.86 6.48 -12.48
N MET A 126 -15.07 7.20 -13.28
CA MET A 126 -15.55 8.08 -14.35
C MET A 126 -16.35 7.31 -15.41
N THR A 127 -15.89 6.13 -15.80
CA THR A 127 -16.45 5.36 -16.92
C THR A 127 -17.69 4.57 -16.54
N TYR A 128 -17.70 3.96 -15.36
CA TYR A 128 -18.71 2.95 -15.02
C TYR A 128 -19.76 3.41 -14.01
N PHE A 129 -19.54 4.50 -13.25
CA PHE A 129 -20.40 4.86 -12.12
C PHE A 129 -21.09 6.23 -12.23
N GLY A 130 -21.11 6.83 -13.43
CA GLY A 130 -21.90 8.02 -13.73
C GLY A 130 -21.58 9.20 -12.81
N GLN A 131 -22.60 9.97 -12.39
CA GLN A 131 -22.39 11.18 -11.57
C GLN A 131 -21.72 10.90 -10.21
N GLN A 132 -22.05 9.78 -9.56
CA GLN A 132 -21.44 9.42 -8.29
C GLN A 132 -19.96 9.07 -8.47
N GLY A 133 -19.63 8.30 -9.51
CA GLY A 133 -18.25 8.01 -9.88
C GLY A 133 -17.43 9.27 -10.16
N ARG A 134 -17.98 10.20 -10.96
CA ARG A 134 -17.33 11.50 -11.23
C ARG A 134 -17.01 12.30 -9.96
N ARG A 135 -17.90 12.26 -8.98
CA ARG A 135 -17.69 12.91 -7.68
C ARG A 135 -16.57 12.24 -6.89
N GLU A 136 -16.56 10.91 -6.80
CA GLU A 136 -15.51 10.22 -6.06
C GLU A 136 -14.15 10.33 -6.74
N ALA A 137 -14.09 10.27 -8.08
CA ALA A 137 -12.87 10.49 -8.84
C ALA A 137 -12.29 11.90 -8.62
N GLN A 138 -13.14 12.92 -8.50
CA GLN A 138 -12.70 14.28 -8.18
C GLN A 138 -12.15 14.35 -6.74
N LYS A 139 -12.83 13.72 -5.78
CA LYS A 139 -12.38 13.71 -4.38
C LYS A 139 -11.03 13.02 -4.16
N LEU A 140 -10.65 12.06 -5.01
CA LEU A 140 -9.33 11.43 -4.98
C LEU A 140 -8.21 12.48 -5.11
N LEU A 141 -8.46 13.52 -5.89
CA LEU A 141 -7.51 14.61 -6.11
C LEU A 141 -7.65 15.70 -5.04
N GLU A 142 -8.85 15.92 -4.48
CA GLU A 142 -9.09 17.00 -3.50
C GLU A 142 -8.48 16.72 -2.13
N ARG A 143 -8.47 15.46 -1.69
CA ARG A 143 -7.82 15.05 -0.44
C ARG A 143 -6.30 15.18 -0.55
N ASN A 144 -5.64 15.40 0.57
CA ASN A 144 -4.20 15.53 0.70
C ASN A 144 -3.65 14.94 2.01
N ALA A 145 -2.63 14.08 1.90
CA ALA A 145 -1.98 13.45 3.04
C ALA A 145 -1.38 14.45 4.05
N GLN A 146 -0.97 15.63 3.59
CA GLN A 146 -0.37 16.67 4.44
C GLN A 146 -1.41 17.39 5.32
N ASP A 147 -2.67 17.42 4.86
CA ASP A 147 -3.80 17.94 5.63
C ASP A 147 -4.43 16.88 6.55
N GLY A 148 -3.98 15.62 6.44
CA GLY A 148 -4.44 14.51 7.26
C GLY A 148 -5.83 13.99 6.91
N ASP A 149 -6.33 14.29 5.70
CA ASP A 149 -7.71 13.98 5.29
C ASP A 149 -7.83 12.76 4.36
N ARG A 150 -6.72 12.05 4.06
CA ARG A 150 -6.75 10.76 3.35
C ARG A 150 -7.54 9.73 4.15
N LEU A 151 -8.21 8.82 3.45
CA LEU A 151 -9.21 7.93 4.04
C LEU A 151 -8.62 6.95 5.06
N LEU A 152 -7.38 6.51 4.83
CA LEU A 152 -6.69 5.52 5.66
C LEU A 152 -5.58 6.20 6.45
N GLY A 153 -5.58 6.02 7.78
CA GLY A 153 -4.66 6.70 8.69
C GLY A 153 -3.17 6.46 8.40
N ALA A 154 -2.81 5.28 7.87
CA ALA A 154 -1.44 4.97 7.45
C ALA A 154 -0.90 5.94 6.38
N PHE A 155 -1.79 6.40 5.50
CA PHE A 155 -1.49 7.29 4.39
C PHE A 155 -1.49 8.78 4.77
N ASN A 156 -1.75 9.08 6.05
CA ASN A 156 -1.53 10.40 6.66
C ASN A 156 -0.31 10.42 7.59
N ARG A 157 0.40 9.29 7.75
CA ARG A 157 1.58 9.23 8.64
C ARG A 157 2.78 9.95 8.01
N PRO A 158 3.59 10.69 8.79
CA PRO A 158 4.80 11.30 8.28
C PRO A 158 5.82 10.29 7.73
N MET A 159 6.44 10.67 6.61
CA MET A 159 7.46 9.91 5.87
C MET A 159 8.73 10.77 5.69
N PRO A 160 9.39 11.24 6.76
CA PRO A 160 10.40 12.31 6.67
C PRO A 160 11.69 11.93 5.93
N HIS A 161 12.02 10.64 5.82
CA HIS A 161 13.31 10.22 5.32
C HIS A 161 13.31 8.83 4.67
N TRP A 162 14.41 8.50 3.99
CA TRP A 162 14.53 7.27 3.19
C TRP A 162 14.45 5.95 3.98
N LEU A 163 14.82 5.91 5.25
CA LEU A 163 14.61 4.70 6.07
C LEU A 163 13.11 4.38 6.23
N ASP A 164 12.26 5.40 6.39
CA ASP A 164 10.81 5.19 6.43
C ASP A 164 10.32 4.70 5.06
N PHE A 165 10.79 5.29 3.96
CA PHE A 165 10.40 4.89 2.61
C PHE A 165 10.71 3.42 2.32
N PHE A 166 11.89 2.93 2.69
CA PHE A 166 12.22 1.51 2.48
C PHE A 166 11.40 0.58 3.38
N CYS A 167 11.08 0.98 4.61
CA CYS A 167 10.17 0.23 5.46
C CYS A 167 8.73 0.25 4.92
N TYR A 168 8.26 1.40 4.44
CA TYR A 168 6.93 1.57 3.86
C TYR A 168 6.75 0.69 2.62
N THR A 169 7.66 0.81 1.65
CA THR A 169 7.61 -0.01 0.42
C THR A 169 7.82 -1.51 0.71
N MET A 170 8.42 -1.88 1.85
CA MET A 170 8.52 -3.27 2.29
C MET A 170 7.23 -3.79 2.95
N PHE A 171 6.56 -2.96 3.76
CA PHE A 171 5.47 -3.39 4.66
C PHE A 171 4.10 -2.82 4.28
N VAL A 172 3.98 -1.54 3.94
CA VAL A 172 2.70 -0.88 3.59
C VAL A 172 2.29 -1.20 2.15
N ASP A 173 3.16 -1.02 1.15
CA ASP A 173 2.87 -1.40 -0.25
C ASP A 173 2.49 -2.89 -0.37
N ARG A 174 3.05 -3.71 0.54
CA ARG A 174 2.70 -5.12 0.58
C ARG A 174 1.24 -5.37 0.95
N ASP A 175 0.58 -4.50 1.71
CA ASP A 175 -0.89 -4.54 1.85
C ASP A 175 -1.56 -4.39 0.48
N GLY A 176 -1.11 -3.44 -0.35
CA GLY A 176 -1.56 -3.25 -1.74
C GLY A 176 -1.56 -4.55 -2.53
N LYS A 177 -0.48 -5.34 -2.47
CA LYS A 177 -0.44 -6.70 -3.07
C LYS A 177 -1.63 -7.57 -2.63
N PHE A 178 -1.94 -7.63 -1.33
CA PHE A 178 -3.05 -8.42 -0.80
C PHE A 178 -4.40 -7.86 -1.23
N GLN A 179 -4.60 -6.53 -1.15
CA GLN A 179 -5.83 -5.87 -1.56
C GLN A 179 -6.12 -6.09 -3.04
N LEU A 180 -5.14 -5.82 -3.90
CA LEU A 180 -5.24 -6.03 -5.35
C LEU A 180 -5.45 -7.51 -5.70
N GLY A 181 -4.77 -8.43 -5.01
CA GLY A 181 -4.96 -9.86 -5.19
C GLY A 181 -6.39 -10.31 -4.87
N MET A 182 -6.94 -9.84 -3.76
CA MET A 182 -8.33 -10.12 -3.36
C MET A 182 -9.37 -9.49 -4.30
N LEU A 183 -9.09 -8.31 -4.86
CA LEU A 183 -9.95 -7.65 -5.84
C LEU A 183 -9.83 -8.27 -7.24
N SER A 184 -8.76 -9.02 -7.53
CA SER A 184 -8.53 -9.62 -8.86
C SER A 184 -9.54 -10.70 -9.23
N THR A 185 -10.31 -11.20 -8.26
CA THR A 185 -11.39 -12.17 -8.46
C THR A 185 -12.78 -11.53 -8.47
N SER A 186 -12.88 -10.18 -8.37
CA SER A 186 -14.15 -9.46 -8.31
C SER A 186 -15.13 -9.88 -9.40
N ALA A 187 -16.41 -9.93 -9.05
CA ALA A 187 -17.54 -10.13 -9.95
C ALA A 187 -17.75 -8.94 -10.90
N PHE A 188 -17.23 -7.75 -10.56
CA PHE A 188 -17.19 -6.62 -11.49
C PHE A 188 -15.94 -6.71 -12.37
N LYS A 189 -16.12 -7.17 -13.61
CA LYS A 189 -15.05 -7.54 -14.54
C LYS A 189 -14.02 -6.43 -14.78
N PRO A 190 -14.40 -5.15 -14.99
CA PRO A 190 -13.43 -4.07 -15.19
C PRO A 190 -12.51 -3.86 -13.98
N LEU A 191 -13.05 -4.00 -12.76
CA LEU A 191 -12.24 -3.93 -11.55
C LEU A 191 -11.26 -5.10 -11.47
N ALA A 192 -11.75 -6.33 -11.61
CA ALA A 192 -10.90 -7.53 -11.62
C ALA A 192 -9.78 -7.45 -12.67
N ALA A 193 -10.10 -6.99 -13.88
CA ALA A 193 -9.15 -6.86 -14.99
C ALA A 193 -8.07 -5.80 -14.74
N SER A 194 -8.37 -4.74 -13.98
CA SER A 194 -7.37 -3.71 -13.67
C SER A 194 -6.29 -4.18 -12.67
N MET A 195 -6.56 -5.22 -11.87
CA MET A 195 -5.64 -5.68 -10.82
C MET A 195 -4.38 -6.35 -11.36
N GLY A 196 -4.48 -7.10 -12.46
CA GLY A 196 -3.36 -7.86 -13.03
C GLY A 196 -2.14 -7.00 -13.37
N PRO A 197 -2.31 -5.91 -14.13
CA PRO A 197 -1.24 -4.95 -14.42
C PRO A 197 -0.66 -4.29 -13.16
N MET A 198 -1.51 -3.81 -12.24
CA MET A 198 -1.05 -3.17 -10.99
C MET A 198 -0.22 -4.13 -10.13
N LEU A 199 -0.65 -5.39 -9.99
CA LEU A 199 0.12 -6.44 -9.29
C LEU A 199 1.51 -6.70 -9.89
N LYS A 200 1.71 -6.47 -11.19
CA LYS A 200 3.03 -6.61 -11.82
C LYS A 200 3.96 -5.47 -11.39
N GLU A 201 3.44 -4.25 -11.31
CA GLU A 201 4.20 -3.08 -10.84
C GLU A 201 4.47 -3.16 -9.34
N GLU A 202 3.50 -3.60 -8.55
CA GLU A 202 3.65 -3.79 -7.10
C GLU A 202 4.89 -4.62 -6.74
N SER A 203 5.23 -5.62 -7.57
CA SER A 203 6.43 -6.43 -7.38
C SER A 203 7.74 -5.61 -7.36
N PHE A 204 7.79 -4.51 -8.11
CA PHE A 204 8.91 -3.56 -8.11
C PHE A 204 8.94 -2.74 -6.82
N HIS A 205 7.78 -2.33 -6.30
CA HIS A 205 7.66 -1.56 -5.06
C HIS A 205 8.22 -2.38 -3.88
N LEU A 206 7.71 -3.62 -3.72
CA LEU A 206 8.15 -4.54 -2.67
C LEU A 206 9.63 -4.91 -2.79
N GLY A 207 10.10 -5.05 -4.02
CA GLY A 207 11.51 -5.31 -4.33
C GLY A 207 12.41 -4.13 -3.94
N THR A 208 11.94 -2.89 -4.11
CA THR A 208 12.67 -1.67 -3.74
C THR A 208 12.84 -1.57 -2.23
N GLY A 209 11.77 -1.78 -1.46
CA GLY A 209 11.84 -1.77 0.01
C GLY A 209 12.78 -2.84 0.56
N SER A 210 12.58 -4.11 0.15
CA SER A 210 13.43 -5.23 0.58
C SER A 210 14.90 -5.04 0.18
N ASN A 211 15.16 -4.55 -1.03
CA ASN A 211 16.52 -4.29 -1.48
C ASN A 211 17.17 -3.12 -0.73
N GLY A 212 16.42 -2.06 -0.45
CA GLY A 212 16.87 -0.92 0.33
C GLY A 212 17.28 -1.32 1.74
N LEU A 213 16.41 -2.02 2.47
CA LEU A 213 16.72 -2.52 3.82
C LEU A 213 17.94 -3.45 3.84
N ARG A 214 18.07 -4.34 2.85
CA ARG A 214 19.27 -5.16 2.69
C ARG A 214 20.54 -4.32 2.49
N ARG A 215 20.46 -3.24 1.70
CA ARG A 215 21.61 -2.35 1.43
C ARG A 215 21.99 -1.52 2.66
N ILE A 216 21.02 -1.13 3.48
CA ILE A 216 21.24 -0.49 4.79
C ILE A 216 21.97 -1.45 5.73
N ILE A 217 21.46 -2.69 5.89
CA ILE A 217 22.09 -3.71 6.75
C ILE A 217 23.54 -3.96 6.34
N LYS A 218 23.81 -4.05 5.03
CA LYS A 218 25.16 -4.25 4.50
C LYS A 218 26.12 -3.08 4.75
N ALA A 219 25.60 -1.85 4.73
CA ALA A 219 26.41 -0.66 5.03
C ALA A 219 26.81 -0.62 6.51
N GLY A 220 25.93 -1.09 7.41
CA GLY A 220 26.24 -1.24 8.84
C GLY A 220 26.35 0.07 9.62
N VAL A 221 25.96 1.20 9.02
CA VAL A 221 25.97 2.53 9.65
C VAL A 221 24.75 2.74 10.54
N ILE A 222 23.56 2.33 10.08
CA ILE A 222 22.33 2.41 10.88
C ILE A 222 22.34 1.28 11.92
N PRO A 223 22.28 1.59 13.23
CA PRO A 223 22.22 0.57 14.27
C PRO A 223 21.01 -0.37 14.08
N LEU A 224 21.21 -1.66 14.33
CA LEU A 224 20.16 -2.67 14.11
C LEU A 224 18.96 -2.48 15.05
N ASP A 225 19.19 -1.99 16.27
CA ASP A 225 18.10 -1.67 17.20
C ASP A 225 17.26 -0.49 16.68
N LEU A 226 17.91 0.53 16.10
CA LEU A 226 17.24 1.64 15.46
C LEU A 226 16.43 1.17 14.25
N LEU A 227 17.02 0.34 13.38
CA LEU A 227 16.30 -0.28 12.26
C LEU A 227 15.08 -1.08 12.74
N GLN A 228 15.20 -1.87 13.81
CA GLN A 228 14.09 -2.62 14.39
C GLN A 228 12.95 -1.71 14.86
N ARG A 229 13.25 -0.54 15.44
CA ARG A 229 12.20 0.44 15.83
C ARG A 229 11.38 0.92 14.63
N TYR A 230 12.02 1.19 13.49
CA TYR A 230 11.32 1.56 12.25
C TYR A 230 10.55 0.40 11.62
N ILE A 231 11.05 -0.83 11.70
CA ILE A 231 10.29 -2.04 11.33
C ILE A 231 9.03 -2.12 12.19
N ASN A 232 9.14 -1.94 13.51
CA ASN A 232 8.00 -1.99 14.42
C ASN A 232 6.93 -0.92 14.08
N LYS A 233 7.36 0.31 13.78
CA LYS A 233 6.48 1.41 13.35
C LYS A 233 5.67 1.04 12.11
N TRP A 234 6.33 0.56 11.05
CA TRP A 234 5.67 0.35 9.76
C TRP A 234 4.90 -0.96 9.68
N VAL A 235 5.37 -2.02 10.34
CA VAL A 235 4.60 -3.27 10.47
C VAL A 235 3.28 -3.04 11.21
N SER A 236 3.32 -2.39 12.39
CA SER A 236 2.09 -2.12 13.14
C SER A 236 1.13 -1.21 12.38
N THR A 237 1.67 -0.21 11.66
CA THR A 237 0.88 0.65 10.76
C THR A 237 0.19 -0.15 9.66
N ALA A 238 0.89 -1.09 9.02
CA ALA A 238 0.35 -1.88 7.93
C ALA A 238 -0.71 -2.90 8.41
N HIS A 239 -0.57 -3.47 9.61
CA HIS A 239 -1.59 -4.37 10.17
C HIS A 239 -2.98 -3.71 10.29
N ASP A 240 -3.04 -2.40 10.51
CA ASP A 240 -4.31 -1.67 10.59
C ASP A 240 -5.03 -1.52 9.24
N LEU A 241 -4.33 -1.64 8.11
CA LEU A 241 -4.91 -1.50 6.77
C LEU A 241 -5.93 -2.58 6.42
N PHE A 242 -5.83 -3.75 7.08
CA PHE A 242 -6.78 -4.84 6.93
C PHE A 242 -8.13 -4.58 7.64
N GLY A 243 -8.25 -3.49 8.39
CA GLY A 243 -9.49 -3.10 9.06
C GLY A 243 -9.78 -3.89 10.33
N VAL A 244 -11.04 -3.82 10.78
CA VAL A 244 -11.51 -4.57 11.96
C VAL A 244 -11.59 -6.07 11.66
N ASP A 245 -11.38 -6.89 12.69
CA ASP A 245 -11.25 -8.35 12.59
C ASP A 245 -12.53 -9.00 12.05
N ALA A 246 -13.65 -8.78 12.77
CA ALA A 246 -15.00 -9.13 12.31
C ALA A 246 -15.68 -7.94 11.64
N SER A 247 -15.96 -8.05 10.34
CA SER A 247 -16.42 -6.93 9.52
C SER A 247 -17.65 -7.31 8.67
N SER A 248 -18.79 -6.67 8.96
CA SER A 248 -19.98 -6.80 8.11
C SER A 248 -19.71 -6.34 6.67
N SER A 249 -18.87 -5.33 6.47
CA SER A 249 -18.52 -4.85 5.13
C SER A 249 -17.71 -5.88 4.35
N ALA A 250 -16.76 -6.57 5.01
CA ALA A 250 -16.00 -7.65 4.38
C ALA A 250 -16.89 -8.86 4.08
N HIS A 251 -17.75 -9.24 5.04
CA HIS A 251 -18.75 -10.30 4.87
C HIS A 251 -19.59 -10.06 3.62
N TRP A 252 -20.22 -8.89 3.50
CA TRP A 252 -21.09 -8.59 2.37
C TRP A 252 -20.32 -8.42 1.06
N ALA A 253 -19.11 -7.86 1.08
CA ALA A 253 -18.26 -7.81 -0.11
C ALA A 253 -17.95 -9.21 -0.65
N TYR A 254 -17.71 -10.20 0.23
CA TYR A 254 -17.53 -11.59 -0.19
C TYR A 254 -18.83 -12.22 -0.70
N VAL A 255 -19.93 -12.09 0.05
CA VAL A 255 -21.24 -12.63 -0.33
C VAL A 255 -21.70 -12.11 -1.70
N TRP A 256 -21.44 -10.83 -1.98
CA TRP A 256 -21.80 -10.21 -3.25
C TRP A 256 -20.81 -10.48 -4.39
N GLY A 257 -19.75 -11.25 -4.15
CA GLY A 257 -18.73 -11.55 -5.17
C GLY A 257 -17.78 -10.37 -5.45
N ILE A 258 -17.79 -9.30 -4.65
CA ILE A 258 -17.03 -8.07 -4.93
C ILE A 258 -15.53 -8.24 -4.63
N LYS A 259 -15.19 -8.89 -3.52
CA LYS A 259 -13.81 -9.09 -3.05
C LYS A 259 -13.66 -10.48 -2.46
N GLY A 260 -12.76 -11.29 -3.03
CA GLY A 260 -12.51 -12.66 -2.58
C GLY A 260 -11.48 -12.70 -1.43
N ARG A 261 -11.15 -13.90 -0.96
CA ARG A 261 -10.01 -14.08 -0.05
C ARG A 261 -8.70 -13.97 -0.82
N TRP A 262 -7.61 -13.77 -0.07
CA TRP A 262 -6.27 -13.98 -0.61
C TRP A 262 -6.17 -15.41 -1.15
N ASP A 263 -5.66 -15.57 -2.38
CA ASP A 263 -5.56 -16.86 -3.08
C ASP A 263 -6.91 -17.63 -3.24
N GLU A 264 -8.05 -16.92 -3.41
CA GLU A 264 -9.40 -17.50 -3.54
C GLU A 264 -9.45 -18.71 -4.49
N ARG A 265 -8.91 -18.59 -5.70
CA ARG A 265 -8.91 -19.67 -6.71
C ARG A 265 -8.26 -20.96 -6.19
N LYS A 266 -7.11 -20.86 -5.52
CA LYS A 266 -6.42 -22.02 -4.94
C LYS A 266 -7.23 -22.63 -3.78
N LYS A 267 -7.88 -21.78 -2.98
CA LYS A 267 -8.73 -22.22 -1.86
C LYS A 267 -9.96 -22.96 -2.36
N LEU A 268 -10.60 -22.47 -3.43
CA LEU A 268 -11.70 -23.16 -4.10
C LEU A 268 -11.28 -24.52 -4.66
N GLU A 269 -10.16 -24.57 -5.41
CA GLU A 269 -9.60 -25.82 -5.96
C GLU A 269 -9.27 -26.85 -4.86
N SER A 270 -8.82 -26.38 -3.70
CA SER A 270 -8.44 -27.23 -2.56
C SER A 270 -9.60 -27.54 -1.60
N GLY A 271 -10.80 -27.03 -1.88
CA GLY A 271 -11.98 -27.23 -1.01
C GLY A 271 -11.88 -26.57 0.37
N VAL A 272 -11.07 -25.51 0.51
CA VAL A 272 -10.92 -24.77 1.77
C VAL A 272 -12.15 -23.91 2.02
N GLY A 273 -12.92 -24.27 3.05
CA GLY A 273 -14.12 -23.54 3.48
C GLY A 273 -13.84 -22.08 3.80
N VAL A 274 -14.84 -21.23 3.58
CA VAL A 274 -14.79 -19.80 3.92
C VAL A 274 -15.43 -19.57 5.28
N ASP A 275 -14.73 -18.85 6.16
CA ASP A 275 -15.34 -18.19 7.32
C ASP A 275 -15.51 -16.70 7.00
N LYS A 276 -16.77 -16.27 6.85
CA LYS A 276 -17.10 -14.90 6.44
C LYS A 276 -16.93 -13.90 7.58
N GLU A 277 -16.79 -14.37 8.82
CA GLU A 277 -16.61 -13.51 9.99
C GLU A 277 -15.14 -13.13 10.21
N THR A 278 -14.20 -13.83 9.57
CA THR A 278 -12.75 -13.64 9.79
C THR A 278 -12.00 -13.23 8.52
N LEU A 279 -12.67 -12.76 7.46
CA LEU A 279 -12.03 -12.45 6.16
C LEU A 279 -10.87 -11.45 6.25
N ASN A 280 -11.05 -10.40 7.06
CA ASN A 280 -10.02 -9.38 7.28
C ASN A 280 -8.85 -9.94 8.11
N GLU A 281 -9.15 -10.70 9.16
CA GLU A 281 -8.17 -11.37 10.01
C GLU A 281 -7.35 -12.39 9.21
N GLU A 282 -8.00 -13.23 8.40
CA GLU A 282 -7.37 -14.20 7.51
C GLU A 282 -6.41 -13.53 6.53
N ALA A 283 -6.83 -12.42 5.90
CA ALA A 283 -5.98 -11.66 5.00
C ALA A 283 -4.78 -11.04 5.73
N ARG A 284 -4.99 -10.48 6.94
CA ARG A 284 -3.91 -9.93 7.78
C ARG A 284 -2.91 -11.01 8.20
N GLY A 285 -3.39 -12.21 8.54
CA GLY A 285 -2.55 -13.36 8.88
C GLY A 285 -1.65 -13.79 7.73
N HIS A 286 -2.19 -13.91 6.51
CA HIS A 286 -1.37 -14.21 5.33
C HIS A 286 -0.33 -13.14 5.02
N TYR A 287 -0.70 -11.87 5.22
CA TYR A 287 0.24 -10.75 5.14
C TYR A 287 1.36 -10.88 6.18
N HIS A 288 1.00 -11.15 7.44
CA HIS A 288 1.92 -11.28 8.55
C HIS A 288 2.95 -12.40 8.29
N GLU A 289 2.49 -13.57 7.86
CA GLU A 289 3.36 -14.69 7.48
C GLU A 289 4.31 -14.33 6.33
N GLU A 290 3.87 -13.49 5.38
CA GLU A 290 4.73 -13.06 4.29
C GLU A 290 5.83 -12.12 4.75
N ILE A 291 5.50 -11.09 5.53
CA ILE A 291 6.51 -10.15 6.02
C ILE A 291 7.49 -10.81 6.98
N ASP A 292 7.06 -11.81 7.75
CA ASP A 292 7.94 -12.60 8.60
C ASP A 292 9.01 -13.31 7.78
N ARG A 293 8.61 -14.03 6.72
CA ARG A 293 9.54 -14.66 5.76
C ARG A 293 10.46 -13.66 5.08
N GLU A 294 10.00 -12.44 4.77
CA GLU A 294 10.86 -11.41 4.19
C GLU A 294 11.89 -10.87 5.20
N VAL A 295 11.52 -10.68 6.46
CA VAL A 295 12.45 -10.30 7.54
C VAL A 295 13.44 -11.43 7.83
N GLU A 296 13.03 -12.70 7.78
CA GLU A 296 13.94 -13.85 7.85
C GLU A 296 15.00 -13.84 6.74
N LYS A 297 14.64 -13.39 5.53
CA LYS A 297 15.62 -13.21 4.44
C LYS A 297 16.60 -12.08 4.76
N LEU A 298 16.14 -10.97 5.36
CA LEU A 298 17.03 -9.88 5.80
C LEU A 298 18.02 -10.36 6.86
N ASN A 299 17.58 -11.21 7.78
CA ASN A 299 18.42 -11.80 8.84
C ASN A 299 19.64 -12.57 8.30
N LYS A 300 19.62 -13.03 7.04
CA LYS A 300 20.77 -13.70 6.40
C LYS A 300 21.91 -12.75 6.04
N TYR A 301 21.70 -11.44 6.11
CA TYR A 301 22.69 -10.42 5.82
C TYR A 301 23.25 -9.73 7.06
N LEU A 302 22.76 -10.10 8.25
CA LEU A 302 23.27 -9.52 9.49
C LEU A 302 24.70 -9.99 9.78
N PRO A 303 25.52 -9.17 10.47
CA PRO A 303 26.81 -9.59 11.00
C PRO A 303 26.69 -10.82 11.90
N GLU A 304 27.75 -11.62 11.96
CA GLU A 304 27.80 -12.79 12.85
C GLU A 304 27.60 -12.36 14.32
N GLY A 305 26.73 -13.06 15.05
CA GLY A 305 26.39 -12.77 16.44
C GLY A 305 25.41 -11.61 16.65
N ALA A 306 24.96 -10.93 15.60
CA ALA A 306 23.96 -9.87 15.71
C ALA A 306 22.60 -10.41 16.17
N GLN A 307 21.88 -9.60 16.95
CA GLN A 307 20.48 -9.88 17.27
C GLN A 307 19.65 -9.85 15.99
N LYS A 308 18.80 -10.87 15.83
CA LYS A 308 17.91 -10.97 14.66
C LYS A 308 16.85 -9.87 14.70
N LEU A 309 16.55 -9.33 13.52
CA LEU A 309 15.36 -8.54 13.27
C LEU A 309 14.12 -9.44 13.33
N TYR A 310 12.99 -8.87 13.72
CA TYR A 310 11.72 -9.59 13.87
C TYR A 310 10.53 -8.74 13.38
N VAL A 311 9.42 -9.41 13.12
CA VAL A 311 8.11 -8.79 12.87
C VAL A 311 7.35 -8.75 14.20
N PRO A 312 6.91 -7.57 14.70
CA PRO A 312 6.08 -7.55 15.91
C PRO A 312 4.73 -8.22 15.64
N HIS A 313 4.20 -8.93 16.64
CA HIS A 313 2.90 -9.59 16.58
C HIS A 313 1.81 -8.64 16.08
N GLU A 314 0.83 -9.15 15.33
CA GLU A 314 -0.28 -8.37 14.76
C GLU A 314 -1.18 -7.64 15.76
N ASN A 315 -1.00 -7.85 17.07
CA ASN A 315 -1.74 -7.18 18.14
C ASN A 315 -0.96 -6.00 18.73
N PHE A 316 0.33 -5.89 18.42
CA PHE A 316 1.20 -4.81 18.88
C PHE A 316 0.84 -3.49 18.18
N ASN A 317 0.66 -2.43 18.98
CA ASN A 317 0.52 -1.05 18.53
C ASN A 317 -0.57 -0.82 17.46
N ARG A 318 -1.79 -1.29 17.76
CA ARG A 318 -2.95 -1.25 16.85
C ARG A 318 -3.88 -0.07 17.14
N ASP A 319 -4.29 0.64 16.09
CA ASP A 319 -5.32 1.70 16.12
C ASP A 319 -6.70 1.21 15.65
N ILE A 320 -6.77 0.00 15.07
CA ILE A 320 -7.98 -0.62 14.52
C ILE A 320 -8.13 -2.06 15.04
N GLY A 321 -9.38 -2.53 15.14
CA GLY A 321 -9.69 -3.91 15.52
C GLY A 321 -9.76 -4.16 17.03
N VAL A 322 -9.82 -5.43 17.42
CA VAL A 322 -9.98 -5.89 18.81
C VAL A 322 -8.84 -5.41 19.69
N ALA A 323 -7.60 -5.42 19.18
CA ALA A 323 -6.41 -4.98 19.93
C ALA A 323 -6.31 -3.46 20.12
N LYS A 324 -7.21 -2.66 19.51
CA LYS A 324 -7.24 -1.21 19.67
C LYS A 324 -7.34 -0.80 21.15
N LYS A 325 -6.52 0.17 21.57
CA LYS A 325 -6.44 0.67 22.97
C LYS A 325 -6.03 -0.39 24.00
N GLN A 326 -5.60 -1.57 23.56
CA GLN A 326 -4.99 -2.57 24.43
C GLN A 326 -3.47 -2.48 24.31
N LYS A 327 -2.77 -2.99 25.33
CA LYS A 327 -1.31 -2.99 25.40
C LYS A 327 -0.81 -4.41 25.22
N PHE A 328 -0.17 -4.66 24.10
CA PHE A 328 0.49 -5.92 23.78
C PHE A 328 1.97 -5.67 23.58
N ASN A 329 2.80 -6.58 24.06
CA ASN A 329 4.22 -6.63 23.73
C ASN A 329 4.41 -6.99 22.25
N THR A 330 5.62 -6.77 21.73
CA THR A 330 6.00 -7.15 20.37
C THR A 330 5.92 -8.66 20.10
N ASP A 331 5.92 -9.50 21.13
CA ASP A 331 5.70 -10.95 21.02
C ASP A 331 4.21 -11.35 21.06
N GLY A 332 3.29 -10.40 21.26
CA GLY A 332 1.85 -10.64 21.34
C GLY A 332 1.32 -10.93 22.73
N SER A 333 2.18 -11.05 23.75
CA SER A 333 1.73 -11.18 25.14
C SER A 333 1.10 -9.87 25.62
N LYS A 334 0.08 -9.96 26.48
CA LYS A 334 -0.55 -8.78 27.07
C LYS A 334 0.43 -8.11 28.03
N PHE A 335 0.56 -6.80 27.96
CA PHE A 335 1.41 -6.03 28.88
C PHE A 335 0.74 -5.93 30.25
N GLU A 336 1.45 -6.33 31.31
CA GLU A 336 0.93 -6.37 32.69
C GLU A 336 1.47 -5.25 33.61
N GLY A 337 2.37 -4.39 33.10
CA GLY A 337 2.96 -3.28 33.85
C GLY A 337 2.06 -2.04 33.96
N SER A 338 2.55 -1.03 34.66
CA SER A 338 1.91 0.27 34.83
C SER A 338 1.87 1.10 33.54
N ASP A 339 1.11 2.20 33.54
CA ASP A 339 1.10 3.14 32.41
C ASP A 339 2.49 3.76 32.15
N GLU A 340 3.22 4.09 33.21
CA GLU A 340 4.60 4.62 33.13
C GLU A 340 5.58 3.58 32.55
N GLU A 341 5.43 2.31 32.93
CA GLU A 341 6.25 1.22 32.40
C GLU A 341 5.95 0.97 30.91
N TRP A 342 4.68 1.12 30.51
CA TRP A 342 4.28 1.03 29.11
C TRP A 342 4.86 2.16 28.25
N GLU A 343 4.80 3.40 28.75
CA GLU A 343 5.40 4.55 28.05
C GLU A 343 6.90 4.36 27.85
N LYS A 344 7.60 3.87 28.88
CA LYS A 344 9.02 3.50 28.79
C LYS A 344 9.27 2.35 27.82
N TYR A 345 8.41 1.33 27.81
CA TYR A 345 8.51 0.21 26.87
C TYR A 345 8.39 0.70 25.43
N ILE A 346 7.35 1.50 25.12
CA ILE A 346 7.12 2.07 23.80
C ILE A 346 8.25 2.98 23.36
N TYR A 347 8.78 3.83 24.25
CA TYR A 347 9.92 4.70 23.96
C TYR A 347 11.16 3.93 23.48
N ASN A 348 11.36 2.69 23.95
CA ASN A 348 12.49 1.86 23.54
C ASN A 348 12.25 1.03 22.28
N ILE A 349 10.99 0.92 21.82
CA ILE A 349 10.57 -0.03 20.78
C ILE A 349 10.03 0.64 19.53
N LEU A 350 9.60 1.89 19.62
CA LEU A 350 9.19 2.73 18.49
C LEU A 350 10.15 3.91 18.32
N PRO A 351 10.28 4.48 17.11
CA PRO A 351 11.17 5.61 16.87
C PRO A 351 10.82 6.83 17.72
N THR A 352 11.84 7.46 18.27
CA THR A 352 11.72 8.66 19.12
C THR A 352 12.16 9.92 18.38
N LYS A 353 11.99 11.10 19.00
CA LYS A 353 12.54 12.34 18.44
C LYS A 353 14.07 12.34 18.44
N GLU A 354 14.67 11.69 19.43
CA GLU A 354 16.12 11.53 19.51
C GLU A 354 16.65 10.65 18.38
N ASP A 355 15.91 9.60 18.02
CA ASP A 355 16.22 8.73 16.86
C ASP A 355 16.20 9.52 15.54
N GLU A 356 15.21 10.40 15.35
CA GLU A 356 15.11 11.27 14.17
C GLU A 356 16.32 12.22 14.05
N GLU A 357 16.78 12.81 15.17
CA GLU A 357 17.99 13.65 15.17
C GLU A 357 19.27 12.84 14.93
N LEU A 358 19.35 11.61 15.45
CA LEU A 358 20.46 10.69 15.19
C LEU A 358 20.53 10.32 13.71
N LEU A 359 19.40 9.98 13.08
CA LEU A 359 19.35 9.62 11.66
C LEU A 359 19.86 10.76 10.76
N LYS A 360 19.58 12.02 11.08
CA LYS A 360 20.15 13.16 10.34
C LYS A 360 21.68 13.17 10.35
N GLN A 361 22.31 12.66 11.39
CA GLN A 361 23.78 12.52 11.43
C GLN A 361 24.23 11.29 10.64
N LEU A 362 23.57 10.16 10.83
CA LEU A 362 23.89 8.91 10.11
C LEU A 362 23.74 9.07 8.59
N PHE A 363 22.76 9.84 8.12
CA PHE A 363 22.56 10.10 6.71
C PHE A 363 23.67 10.94 6.04
N LYS A 364 24.59 11.51 6.82
CA LYS A 364 25.80 12.17 6.30
C LYS A 364 26.93 11.20 5.98
N GLU A 365 26.84 9.96 6.47
CA GLU A 365 27.78 8.89 6.18
C GLU A 365 27.30 8.03 5.01
N GLU A 366 28.08 7.03 4.59
CA GLU A 366 27.68 6.06 3.57
C GLU A 366 26.71 5.01 4.17
N TRP A 367 25.52 5.47 4.55
CA TRP A 367 24.56 4.68 5.34
C TRP A 367 23.79 3.61 4.56
N ILE A 368 23.93 3.59 3.24
CA ILE A 368 23.32 2.62 2.34
C ILE A 368 24.31 2.20 1.26
N ALA A 369 24.47 0.90 1.05
CA ALA A 369 25.36 0.38 0.02
C ALA A 369 24.89 0.83 -1.37
N ASN A 370 25.79 1.35 -2.21
CA ASN A 370 25.43 1.82 -3.55
C ASN A 370 24.96 0.68 -4.47
N LYS A 371 24.05 0.98 -5.40
CA LYS A 371 23.62 0.12 -6.49
C LYS A 371 23.65 0.92 -7.78
N PRO A 372 24.44 0.52 -8.80
CA PRO A 372 24.51 1.25 -10.04
C PRO A 372 23.20 1.10 -10.83
N MET A 373 22.81 2.17 -11.55
CA MET A 373 21.76 2.13 -12.55
C MET A 373 22.21 1.34 -13.78
N SER A 374 21.28 0.57 -14.36
CA SER A 374 21.46 -0.02 -15.68
C SER A 374 21.24 1.02 -16.78
N THR A 375 21.77 0.75 -17.98
CA THR A 375 21.59 1.61 -19.16
C THR A 375 20.12 1.95 -19.43
N ARG A 376 19.24 0.93 -19.35
CA ARG A 376 17.80 1.13 -19.54
C ARG A 376 17.18 2.10 -18.54
N GLN A 377 17.64 2.08 -17.28
CA GLN A 377 17.12 2.99 -16.24
C GLN A 377 17.60 4.43 -16.46
N ILE A 378 18.82 4.60 -16.98
CA ILE A 378 19.34 5.93 -17.35
C ILE A 378 18.56 6.49 -18.54
N GLU A 379 18.37 5.68 -19.57
CA GLU A 379 17.70 6.07 -20.82
C GLU A 379 16.23 6.41 -20.62
N SER A 380 15.59 5.86 -19.58
CA SER A 380 14.18 6.13 -19.30
C SER A 380 13.92 7.56 -18.81
N GLY A 381 14.94 8.26 -18.31
CA GLY A 381 14.81 9.63 -17.79
C GLY A 381 13.97 9.77 -16.51
N ILE A 382 13.48 8.68 -15.94
CA ILE A 382 12.63 8.70 -14.73
C ILE A 382 13.45 9.22 -13.54
N GLY A 383 12.96 10.28 -12.91
CA GLY A 383 13.61 10.94 -11.77
C GLY A 383 14.91 11.69 -12.11
N ALA A 384 15.29 11.81 -13.39
CA ALA A 384 16.57 12.39 -13.79
C ALA A 384 16.71 13.89 -13.45
N THR A 385 15.58 14.60 -13.35
CA THR A 385 15.49 16.03 -13.05
C THR A 385 15.00 16.32 -11.62
N ALA A 386 14.87 15.29 -10.78
CA ALA A 386 14.33 15.41 -9.42
C ALA A 386 15.35 15.80 -8.36
#